data_AF-A0A8C9AND7-F1
#
_entry.id   AF-A0A8C9AND7-F1
#
_cell.length_a   1.000
_cell.length_b   1.000
_cell.length_c   1.000
_cell.angle_alpha   90.00
_cell.angle_beta   90.00
_cell.angle_gamma   90.00
#
_symmetry.space_group_name_H-M   'P 1'
#
loop_
_entity.id
_entity.type
_entity.pdbx_description
1 polymer ?
#
loop_
_entity_poly.entity_id
_entity_poly.type
_entity_poly.pdbx_seq_one_letter_code
_entity_poly.pdbx_strand_id
1 'polypeptide(L)'
;MTGEEKEFETIERDDRYIHPQQEAFSIQLISPVSWEAIPNARIELEEWEHVTCMKTVSLRSEETVSGLKGYVAAGTCLMQGEEVTCRGRILIMDVIEVVPEPGQPLTKNKFKVLYEKEQKGPVTALCHCNGHLVSAIGQKIFLWSLRASELTGMAFIDTQLYIHQMISVKNFILAADVMKSISLLRYQEESKTLSLVSRDAKPLEVYSVDFMVDNAQLGFLVSDRDRNLMVYMYLPEGEFWGHAPAAPGRFPCGCPREHILEDPVPGGH
;
A
#
# COMPACT_ATOMS: atom_id res chain seq x y z
N MET A 1 -31.97 4.51 10.53
CA MET A 1 -31.76 4.51 9.07
C MET A 1 -30.36 4.01 8.82
N THR A 2 -30.22 2.84 8.20
CA THR A 2 -28.93 2.34 7.71
C THR A 2 -28.51 3.25 6.57
N GLY A 3 -27.40 4.00 6.73
CA GLY A 3 -26.88 4.96 5.75
C GLY A 3 -26.31 4.31 4.48
N GLU A 4 -27.07 3.40 3.87
CA GLU A 4 -26.72 2.67 2.66
C GLU A 4 -27.43 3.22 1.42
N GLU A 5 -28.46 4.06 1.58
CA GLU A 5 -29.11 4.76 0.46
C GLU A 5 -28.35 6.05 0.15
N LYS A 6 -27.64 6.04 -0.98
CA LYS A 6 -26.96 7.21 -1.53
C LYS A 6 -27.98 8.03 -2.32
N GLU A 7 -28.36 9.19 -1.81
CA GLU A 7 -29.19 10.14 -2.56
C GLU A 7 -28.29 11.10 -3.32
N PHE A 8 -28.42 11.12 -4.65
CA PHE A 8 -27.72 12.06 -5.50
C PHE A 8 -28.63 13.28 -5.72
N GLU A 9 -28.26 14.43 -5.18
CA GLU A 9 -28.96 15.68 -5.44
C GLU A 9 -28.57 16.23 -6.81
N THR A 10 -29.55 16.36 -7.69
CA THR A 10 -29.39 17.06 -8.97
C THR A 10 -29.69 18.55 -8.76
N ILE A 11 -28.62 19.34 -8.63
CA ILE A 11 -28.72 20.79 -8.49
C ILE A 11 -28.74 21.39 -9.90
N GLU A 12 -29.85 22.00 -10.30
CA GLU A 12 -29.90 22.84 -11.52
C GLU A 12 -28.94 24.02 -11.35
N ARG A 13 -28.00 24.13 -12.29
CA ARG A 13 -26.91 25.12 -12.27
C ARG A 13 -27.02 25.99 -13.51
N ASP A 14 -26.73 27.27 -13.36
CA ASP A 14 -26.75 28.22 -14.48
C ASP A 14 -25.52 28.04 -15.40
N ASP A 15 -25.56 28.65 -16.59
CA ASP A 15 -24.46 28.57 -17.56
C ASP A 15 -23.15 29.23 -17.08
N ARG A 16 -23.18 29.99 -15.97
CA ARG A 16 -22.00 30.64 -15.36
C ARG A 16 -21.37 29.78 -14.26
N TYR A 17 -22.02 28.67 -13.90
CA TYR A 17 -21.57 27.80 -12.85
C TYR A 17 -20.29 27.06 -13.25
N ILE A 18 -19.26 27.19 -12.41
CA ILE A 18 -17.99 26.49 -12.60
C ILE A 18 -18.07 25.15 -11.87
N HIS A 19 -18.04 24.06 -12.63
CA HIS A 19 -18.05 22.71 -12.05
C HIS A 19 -16.74 22.41 -11.31
N PRO A 20 -16.82 21.74 -10.14
CA PRO A 20 -15.63 21.20 -9.51
C PRO A 20 -14.98 20.16 -10.43
N GLN A 21 -13.67 20.01 -10.31
CA GLN A 21 -12.95 18.94 -10.99
C GLN A 21 -13.22 17.62 -10.27
N GLN A 22 -13.65 16.61 -11.03
CA GLN A 22 -13.84 15.26 -10.54
C GLN A 22 -12.79 14.36 -11.19
N GLU A 23 -12.04 13.65 -10.37
CA GLU A 23 -11.01 12.71 -10.84
C GLU A 23 -11.64 11.36 -11.16
N ALA A 24 -11.21 10.75 -12.27
CA ALA A 24 -11.62 9.41 -12.69
C ALA A 24 -10.37 8.57 -12.93
N PHE A 25 -10.16 7.56 -12.09
CA PHE A 25 -8.94 6.76 -12.09
C PHE A 25 -9.02 5.63 -13.12
N SER A 26 -7.86 5.28 -13.68
CA SER A 26 -7.73 4.05 -14.48
C SER A 26 -6.33 3.48 -14.36
N ILE A 27 -6.22 2.15 -14.43
CA ILE A 27 -4.95 1.42 -14.38
C ILE A 27 -4.61 0.99 -15.80
N GLN A 28 -3.40 1.34 -16.26
CA GLN A 28 -2.92 1.05 -17.61
C GLN A 28 -1.64 0.21 -17.55
N LEU A 29 -1.49 -0.71 -18.49
CA LEU A 29 -0.27 -1.48 -18.67
C LEU A 29 0.59 -0.82 -19.76
N ILE A 30 1.83 -0.47 -19.44
CA ILE A 30 2.76 0.17 -20.38
C ILE A 30 3.85 -0.83 -20.74
N SER A 31 4.12 -0.99 -22.04
CA SER A 31 5.21 -1.84 -22.51
C SER A 31 6.55 -1.13 -22.37
N PRO A 32 7.56 -1.71 -21.72
CA PRO A 32 8.90 -1.09 -21.62
C PRO A 32 9.65 -1.09 -22.97
N VAL A 33 9.16 -1.82 -23.98
CA VAL A 33 9.80 -1.90 -25.30
C VAL A 33 9.43 -0.69 -26.17
N SER A 34 8.14 -0.33 -26.21
CA SER A 34 7.64 0.78 -27.04
C SER A 34 7.27 2.02 -26.23
N TRP A 35 7.16 1.91 -24.90
CA TRP A 35 6.62 2.94 -24.00
C TRP A 35 5.17 3.36 -24.34
N GLU A 36 4.45 2.48 -25.03
CA GLU A 36 3.04 2.67 -25.35
C GLU A 36 2.15 1.89 -24.39
N ALA A 37 0.96 2.43 -24.13
CA ALA A 37 -0.08 1.71 -23.42
C ALA A 37 -0.52 0.50 -24.26
N ILE A 38 -0.58 -0.67 -23.62
CA ILE A 38 -1.01 -1.90 -24.28
C ILE A 38 -2.50 -1.78 -24.59
N PRO A 39 -2.91 -1.92 -25.87
CA PRO A 39 -4.32 -1.85 -26.24
C PRO A 39 -5.14 -2.88 -25.47
N ASN A 40 -6.37 -2.52 -25.11
CA ASN A 40 -7.32 -3.41 -24.42
C ASN A 40 -6.85 -3.95 -23.04
N ALA A 41 -5.80 -3.37 -22.47
CA ALA A 41 -5.27 -3.70 -21.13
C ALA A 41 -5.41 -2.51 -20.15
N ARG A 42 -6.54 -1.81 -20.22
CA ARG A 42 -6.93 -0.74 -19.31
C ARG A 42 -8.05 -1.21 -18.39
N ILE A 43 -7.94 -0.92 -17.10
CA ILE A 43 -9.00 -1.12 -16.11
C ILE A 43 -9.50 0.27 -15.72
N GLU A 44 -10.78 0.52 -15.96
CA GLU A 44 -11.46 1.75 -15.52
C GLU A 44 -12.05 1.50 -14.14
N LEU A 45 -11.85 2.46 -13.23
CA LEU A 45 -12.39 2.42 -11.88
C LEU A 45 -13.76 3.09 -11.84
N GLU A 46 -14.48 2.90 -10.75
CA GLU A 46 -15.81 3.50 -10.56
C GLU A 46 -15.73 5.02 -10.38
N GLU A 47 -16.84 5.72 -10.61
CA GLU A 47 -16.92 7.15 -10.30
C GLU A 47 -16.66 7.39 -8.81
N TRP A 48 -15.88 8.43 -8.50
CA TRP A 48 -15.44 8.78 -7.14
C TRP A 48 -14.47 7.78 -6.49
N GLU A 49 -14.09 6.72 -7.20
CA GLU A 49 -13.11 5.75 -6.71
C GLU A 49 -11.69 6.22 -7.03
N HIS A 50 -10.90 6.38 -5.98
CA HIS A 50 -9.51 6.83 -6.07
C HIS A 50 -8.57 5.69 -5.68
N VAL A 51 -7.49 5.52 -6.45
CA VAL A 51 -6.42 4.57 -6.11
C VAL A 51 -5.55 5.21 -5.04
N THR A 52 -5.54 4.64 -3.83
CA THR A 52 -4.73 5.14 -2.71
C THR A 52 -3.33 4.55 -2.73
N CYS A 53 -3.20 3.30 -3.18
CA CYS A 53 -1.92 2.60 -3.24
C CYS A 53 -1.93 1.53 -4.32
N MET A 54 -0.78 1.34 -4.96
CA MET A 54 -0.56 0.26 -5.92
C MET A 54 0.86 -0.28 -5.76
N LYS A 55 1.00 -1.59 -5.53
CA LYS A 55 2.30 -2.23 -5.34
C LYS A 55 2.34 -3.59 -6.00
N THR A 56 3.53 -3.97 -6.47
CA THR A 56 3.84 -5.37 -6.77
C THR A 56 3.96 -6.14 -5.46
N VAL A 57 3.19 -7.21 -5.32
CA VAL A 57 3.13 -8.04 -4.11
C VAL A 57 3.47 -9.49 -4.45
N SER A 58 4.36 -10.08 -3.65
CA SER A 58 4.72 -11.50 -3.77
C SER A 58 3.84 -12.31 -2.81
N LEU A 59 2.84 -13.01 -3.35
CA LEU A 59 1.87 -13.79 -2.58
C LEU A 59 2.12 -15.29 -2.73
N ARG A 60 1.72 -16.08 -1.73
CA ARG A 60 1.91 -17.53 -1.73
C ARG A 60 1.12 -18.18 -2.87
N SER A 61 1.80 -19.02 -3.66
CA SER A 61 1.20 -19.78 -4.75
C SER A 61 1.81 -21.17 -4.86
N GLU A 62 0.97 -22.18 -5.05
CA GLU A 62 1.39 -23.58 -5.29
C GLU A 62 1.83 -23.81 -6.75
N GLU A 63 1.58 -22.84 -7.64
CA GLU A 63 1.93 -22.92 -9.07
C GLU A 63 3.43 -22.73 -9.33
N THR A 64 4.16 -22.15 -8.38
CA THR A 64 5.56 -21.73 -8.53
C THR A 64 6.49 -22.54 -7.64
N VAL A 65 7.69 -22.89 -8.13
CA VAL A 65 8.70 -23.66 -7.36
C VAL A 65 9.16 -22.93 -6.09
N SER A 66 9.23 -21.59 -6.12
CA SER A 66 9.55 -20.74 -4.97
C SER A 66 8.44 -20.71 -3.90
N GLY A 67 7.24 -21.17 -4.23
CA GLY A 67 6.05 -21.01 -3.41
C GLY A 67 5.48 -19.58 -3.40
N LEU A 68 6.04 -18.66 -4.18
CA LEU A 68 5.62 -17.25 -4.26
C LEU A 68 5.43 -16.83 -5.72
N LYS A 69 4.32 -16.15 -6.01
CA LYS A 69 4.01 -15.53 -7.30
C LYS A 69 3.79 -14.03 -7.13
N GLY A 70 4.32 -13.25 -8.07
CA GLY A 70 4.13 -11.79 -8.11
C GLY A 70 2.78 -11.42 -8.70
N TYR A 71 2.08 -10.49 -8.07
CA TYR A 71 0.84 -9.89 -8.52
C TYR A 71 0.91 -8.37 -8.39
N VAL A 72 0.03 -7.65 -9.08
CA VAL A 72 -0.19 -6.22 -8.85
C VAL A 72 -1.40 -6.07 -7.95
N ALA A 73 -1.21 -5.52 -6.75
CA ALA A 73 -2.31 -5.21 -5.84
C ALA A 73 -2.53 -3.69 -5.79
N ALA A 74 -3.79 -3.29 -5.91
CA ALA A 74 -4.24 -1.92 -5.77
C ALA A 74 -5.28 -1.82 -4.64
N GLY A 75 -5.14 -0.80 -3.83
CA GLY A 75 -6.11 -0.39 -2.82
C GLY A 75 -6.81 0.86 -3.27
N THR A 76 -8.13 0.89 -3.13
CA THR A 76 -8.95 2.01 -3.56
C THR A 76 -9.88 2.46 -2.45
N CYS A 77 -10.37 3.70 -2.56
CA CYS A 77 -11.40 4.25 -1.69
C CYS A 77 -12.40 5.09 -2.49
N LEU A 78 -13.67 5.06 -2.08
CA LEU A 78 -14.72 5.89 -2.67
C LEU A 78 -14.82 7.21 -1.90
N MET A 79 -14.44 8.32 -2.53
CA MET A 79 -14.43 9.67 -1.94
C MET A 79 -15.67 10.46 -2.38
N GLN A 80 -16.73 10.40 -1.58
CA GLN A 80 -18.03 11.02 -1.88
C GLN A 80 -18.38 12.19 -0.94
N GLY A 81 -17.36 12.85 -0.38
CA GLY A 81 -17.51 13.89 0.65
C GLY A 81 -17.44 13.34 2.07
N GLU A 82 -17.48 14.25 3.06
CA GLU A 82 -17.28 13.91 4.48
C GLU A 82 -18.52 13.31 5.16
N GLU A 83 -19.71 13.58 4.62
CA GLU A 83 -20.98 13.11 5.19
C GLU A 83 -21.28 11.65 4.82
N VAL A 84 -20.63 11.13 3.78
CA VAL A 84 -20.79 9.76 3.30
C VAL A 84 -19.67 8.89 3.86
N THR A 85 -20.03 7.70 4.36
CA THR A 85 -19.03 6.75 4.85
C THR A 85 -18.12 6.28 3.71
N CYS A 86 -16.83 6.55 3.83
CA CYS A 86 -15.84 6.10 2.87
C CYS A 86 -15.63 4.58 2.98
N ARG A 87 -15.94 3.85 1.91
CA ARG A 87 -15.61 2.44 1.75
C ARG A 87 -14.46 2.29 0.76
N GLY A 88 -13.83 1.13 0.73
CA GLY A 88 -12.71 0.86 -0.16
C GLY A 88 -12.83 -0.47 -0.85
N ARG A 89 -11.92 -0.75 -1.78
CA ARG A 89 -11.88 -2.01 -2.52
C ARG A 89 -10.44 -2.46 -2.67
N ILE A 90 -10.24 -3.78 -2.59
CA ILE A 90 -8.94 -4.41 -2.88
C ILE A 90 -9.08 -5.05 -4.25
N LEU A 91 -8.15 -4.70 -5.14
CA LEU A 91 -8.03 -5.23 -6.48
C LEU A 91 -6.68 -5.95 -6.61
N ILE A 92 -6.69 -7.25 -6.93
CA ILE A 92 -5.49 -8.03 -7.23
C ILE A 92 -5.55 -8.45 -8.69
N MET A 93 -4.52 -8.07 -9.43
CA MET A 93 -4.39 -8.31 -10.86
C MET A 93 -3.14 -9.16 -11.13
N ASP A 94 -3.27 -10.07 -12.07
CA ASP A 94 -2.17 -10.81 -12.67
C ASP A 94 -1.91 -10.30 -14.08
N VAL A 95 -0.65 -10.20 -14.48
CA VAL A 95 -0.27 -9.86 -15.85
C VAL A 95 0.03 -11.16 -16.57
N ILE A 96 -0.92 -11.62 -17.38
CA ILE A 96 -0.81 -12.89 -18.09
C ILE A 96 -0.38 -12.68 -19.53
N GLU A 97 0.34 -13.64 -20.07
CA GLU A 97 0.63 -13.72 -21.49
C GLU A 97 -0.52 -14.41 -22.23
N VAL A 98 -0.99 -13.78 -23.30
CA VAL A 98 -2.05 -14.25 -24.19
C VAL A 98 -1.56 -14.24 -25.63
N VAL A 99 -2.25 -14.97 -26.51
CA VAL A 99 -1.94 -14.95 -27.94
C VAL A 99 -2.23 -13.53 -28.47
N PRO A 100 -1.25 -12.85 -29.08
CA PRO A 100 -1.44 -11.50 -29.58
C PRO A 100 -2.42 -11.47 -30.75
N GLU A 101 -3.18 -10.39 -30.86
CA GLU A 101 -4.07 -10.14 -31.98
C GLU A 101 -3.26 -9.94 -33.29
N PRO A 102 -3.76 -10.43 -34.44
CA PRO A 102 -3.08 -10.27 -35.72
C PRO A 102 -2.82 -8.78 -36.03
N GLY A 103 -1.55 -8.43 -36.22
CA GLY A 103 -1.13 -7.04 -36.49
C GLY A 103 -0.86 -6.18 -35.26
N GLN A 104 -1.08 -6.68 -34.04
CA GLN A 104 -0.82 -5.94 -32.80
C GLN A 104 0.04 -6.76 -31.81
N PRO A 105 1.38 -6.78 -31.97
CA PRO A 105 2.26 -7.61 -31.14
C PRO A 105 2.27 -7.22 -29.64
N LEU A 106 1.88 -5.98 -29.32
CA LEU A 106 1.82 -5.50 -27.93
C LEU A 106 0.71 -6.18 -27.10
N THR A 107 -0.34 -6.68 -27.75
CA THR A 107 -1.49 -7.35 -27.10
C THR A 107 -1.14 -8.73 -26.52
N LYS A 108 0.14 -9.11 -26.51
CA LYS A 108 0.61 -10.33 -25.85
C LYS A 108 0.39 -10.33 -24.34
N ASN A 109 0.31 -9.16 -23.69
CA ASN A 109 0.13 -9.05 -22.25
C ASN A 109 -1.26 -8.50 -21.94
N LYS A 110 -1.96 -9.08 -20.97
CA LYS A 110 -3.28 -8.63 -20.54
C LYS A 110 -3.43 -8.71 -19.03
N PHE A 111 -4.19 -7.77 -18.44
CA PHE A 111 -4.62 -7.89 -17.06
C PHE A 111 -5.66 -8.98 -16.90
N LYS A 112 -5.46 -9.84 -15.90
CA LYS A 112 -6.46 -10.74 -15.37
C LYS A 112 -6.74 -10.35 -13.93
N VAL A 113 -7.94 -9.82 -13.67
CA VAL A 113 -8.38 -9.54 -12.30
C VAL A 113 -8.63 -10.88 -11.60
N LEU A 114 -7.91 -11.12 -10.50
CA LEU A 114 -8.03 -12.34 -9.69
C LEU A 114 -8.94 -12.12 -8.49
N TYR A 115 -8.84 -10.96 -7.84
CA TYR A 115 -9.64 -10.61 -6.69
C TYR A 115 -10.13 -9.18 -6.83
N GLU A 116 -11.42 -9.00 -6.63
CA GLU A 116 -12.07 -7.69 -6.64
C GLU A 116 -13.22 -7.73 -5.64
N LYS A 117 -13.00 -7.16 -4.45
CA LYS A 117 -14.05 -7.04 -3.44
C LYS A 117 -13.95 -5.77 -2.62
N GLU A 118 -15.12 -5.20 -2.38
CA GLU A 118 -15.34 -4.09 -1.47
C GLU A 118 -14.99 -4.48 -0.02
N GLN A 119 -14.49 -3.51 0.72
CA GLN A 119 -14.09 -3.59 2.11
C GLN A 119 -14.91 -2.61 2.94
N LYS A 120 -15.08 -2.94 4.23
CA LYS A 120 -15.92 -2.16 5.17
C LYS A 120 -15.35 -0.78 5.56
N GLY A 121 -14.19 -0.41 5.02
CA GLY A 121 -13.55 0.87 5.24
C GLY A 121 -12.61 1.19 4.08
N PRO A 122 -12.04 2.40 4.04
CA PRO A 122 -11.12 2.80 2.97
C PRO A 122 -9.87 1.92 3.03
N VAL A 123 -9.42 1.41 1.88
CA VAL A 123 -8.13 0.73 1.77
C VAL A 123 -7.10 1.81 1.53
N THR A 124 -6.16 2.00 2.45
CA THR A 124 -5.27 3.17 2.47
C THR A 124 -3.83 2.82 2.12
N ALA A 125 -3.38 1.61 2.46
CA ALA A 125 -2.06 1.12 2.15
C ALA A 125 -2.05 -0.40 1.96
N LEU A 126 -1.10 -0.90 1.16
CA LEU A 126 -0.86 -2.32 0.92
C LEU A 126 0.63 -2.65 0.99
N CYS A 127 0.97 -3.84 1.47
CA CYS A 127 2.28 -4.47 1.32
C CYS A 127 2.15 -6.01 1.36
N HIS A 128 3.27 -6.73 1.34
CA HIS A 128 3.27 -8.20 1.44
C HIS A 128 4.24 -8.69 2.51
N CYS A 129 3.88 -9.71 3.27
CA CYS A 129 4.72 -10.26 4.34
C CYS A 129 4.69 -11.79 4.26
N ASN A 130 5.83 -12.43 4.01
CA ASN A 130 5.95 -13.90 3.89
C ASN A 130 4.89 -14.57 2.98
N GLY A 131 4.56 -13.94 1.85
CA GLY A 131 3.54 -14.46 0.92
C GLY A 131 2.09 -14.14 1.31
N HIS A 132 1.87 -13.33 2.34
CA HIS A 132 0.56 -12.82 2.73
C HIS A 132 0.37 -11.37 2.29
N LEU A 133 -0.84 -11.00 1.92
CA LEU A 133 -1.19 -9.61 1.63
C LEU A 133 -1.46 -8.89 2.95
N VAL A 134 -0.84 -7.74 3.15
CA VAL A 134 -1.10 -6.88 4.31
C VAL A 134 -1.80 -5.63 3.81
N SER A 135 -2.93 -5.27 4.40
CA SER A 135 -3.72 -4.11 4.00
C SER A 135 -4.10 -3.26 5.20
N ALA A 136 -3.93 -1.95 5.09
CA ALA A 136 -4.54 -1.00 6.01
C ALA A 136 -5.95 -0.66 5.53
N ILE A 137 -6.95 -0.92 6.37
CA ILE A 137 -8.36 -0.67 6.11
C ILE A 137 -8.92 0.15 7.27
N GLY A 138 -9.17 1.44 7.03
CA GLY A 138 -9.51 2.39 8.09
C GLY A 138 -8.47 2.39 9.22
N GLN A 139 -8.93 2.20 10.46
CA GLN A 139 -8.06 2.17 11.65
C GLN A 139 -7.54 0.76 11.98
N LYS A 140 -7.49 -0.16 11.03
CA LYS A 140 -6.98 -1.52 11.26
C LYS A 140 -6.02 -1.95 10.16
N ILE A 141 -5.02 -2.75 10.53
CA ILE A 141 -4.20 -3.49 9.57
C ILE A 141 -4.64 -4.95 9.59
N PHE A 142 -4.92 -5.49 8.42
CA PHE A 142 -5.30 -6.88 8.20
C PHE A 142 -4.20 -7.61 7.46
N LEU A 143 -4.03 -8.89 7.78
CA LEU A 143 -3.17 -9.81 7.05
C LEU A 143 -4.03 -10.92 6.45
N TRP A 144 -3.89 -11.11 5.14
CA TRP A 144 -4.71 -11.99 4.34
C TRP A 144 -3.88 -13.10 3.69
N SER A 145 -4.46 -14.29 3.58
CA SER A 145 -3.95 -15.35 2.72
C SER A 145 -4.78 -15.39 1.44
N LEU A 146 -4.14 -15.28 0.28
CA LEU A 146 -4.79 -15.53 -1.00
C LEU A 146 -4.88 -17.05 -1.22
N ARG A 147 -6.09 -17.57 -1.45
CA ARG A 147 -6.34 -18.98 -1.81
C ARG A 147 -7.47 -19.05 -2.83
N ALA A 148 -7.25 -19.73 -3.96
CA ALA A 148 -8.27 -19.95 -5.00
C ALA A 148 -9.03 -18.66 -5.38
N SER A 149 -8.29 -17.55 -5.60
CA SER A 149 -8.84 -16.22 -5.92
C SER A 149 -9.68 -15.55 -4.82
N GLU A 150 -9.58 -16.01 -3.57
CA GLU A 150 -10.25 -15.43 -2.41
C GLU A 150 -9.24 -15.03 -1.32
N LEU A 151 -9.49 -13.90 -0.66
CA LEU A 151 -8.70 -13.46 0.49
C LEU A 151 -9.33 -13.97 1.79
N THR A 152 -8.58 -14.75 2.56
CA THR A 152 -8.97 -15.19 3.90
C THR A 152 -8.23 -14.40 4.97
N GLY A 153 -8.98 -13.81 5.90
CA GLY A 153 -8.42 -13.02 6.99
C GLY A 153 -7.71 -13.91 8.00
N MET A 154 -6.43 -13.65 8.24
CA MET A 154 -5.57 -14.44 9.12
C MET A 154 -5.34 -13.76 10.47
N ALA A 155 -5.05 -12.45 10.45
CA ALA A 155 -4.78 -11.65 11.62
C ALA A 155 -5.20 -10.20 11.38
N PHE A 156 -5.42 -9.46 12.47
CA PHE A 156 -5.61 -8.02 12.41
C PHE A 156 -5.00 -7.36 13.65
N ILE A 157 -4.72 -6.06 13.56
CA ILE A 157 -4.35 -5.22 14.68
C ILE A 157 -4.98 -3.83 14.51
N ASP A 158 -5.41 -3.24 15.63
CA ASP A 158 -5.90 -1.87 15.64
C ASP A 158 -4.73 -0.89 15.53
N THR A 159 -4.92 0.15 14.72
CA THR A 159 -3.96 1.22 14.46
C THR A 159 -4.52 2.56 14.94
N GLN A 160 -3.83 3.67 14.64
CA GLN A 160 -4.15 4.96 15.24
C GLN A 160 -5.13 5.76 14.38
N LEU A 161 -4.66 6.43 13.32
CA LEU A 161 -5.48 7.39 12.57
C LEU A 161 -5.63 6.98 11.11
N TYR A 162 -4.56 7.09 10.33
CA TYR A 162 -4.57 6.83 8.91
C TYR A 162 -3.20 6.33 8.48
N ILE A 163 -3.11 5.03 8.18
CA ILE A 163 -1.89 4.42 7.69
C ILE A 163 -1.84 4.64 6.17
N HIS A 164 -1.00 5.56 5.71
CA HIS A 164 -0.89 5.87 4.28
C HIS A 164 0.18 5.02 3.57
N GLN A 165 1.19 4.55 4.30
CA GLN A 165 2.26 3.73 3.73
C GLN A 165 2.61 2.57 4.65
N MET A 166 2.83 1.41 4.02
CA MET A 166 3.37 0.23 4.67
C MET A 166 4.47 -0.38 3.82
N ILE A 167 5.54 -0.81 4.48
CA ILE A 167 6.62 -1.61 3.90
C ILE A 167 6.90 -2.78 4.83
N SER A 168 7.59 -3.79 4.33
CA SER A 168 7.81 -5.02 5.07
C SER A 168 9.17 -5.60 4.72
N VAL A 169 9.81 -6.18 5.72
CA VAL A 169 11.07 -6.90 5.60
C VAL A 169 10.97 -8.16 6.43
N LYS A 170 11.11 -9.32 5.77
CA LYS A 170 10.87 -10.63 6.39
C LYS A 170 9.49 -10.68 7.07
N ASN A 171 9.45 -10.81 8.39
CA ASN A 171 8.23 -10.86 9.21
C ASN A 171 7.91 -9.53 9.94
N PHE A 172 8.66 -8.46 9.66
CA PHE A 172 8.39 -7.13 10.19
C PHE A 172 7.62 -6.30 9.16
N ILE A 173 6.68 -5.52 9.66
CA ILE A 173 5.88 -4.59 8.88
C ILE A 173 6.06 -3.21 9.52
N LEU A 174 6.53 -2.25 8.75
CA LEU A 174 6.64 -0.86 9.18
C LEU A 174 5.44 -0.10 8.60
N ALA A 175 4.61 0.45 9.48
CA ALA A 175 3.45 1.25 9.12
C ALA A 175 3.71 2.72 9.43
N ALA A 176 3.41 3.60 8.47
CA ALA A 176 3.52 5.04 8.61
C ALA A 176 2.13 5.67 8.75
N ASP A 177 1.92 6.37 9.85
CA ASP A 177 0.71 7.15 10.10
C ASP A 177 0.92 8.61 9.66
N VAL A 178 -0.14 9.25 9.17
CA VAL A 178 -0.11 10.65 8.71
C VAL A 178 0.30 11.62 9.83
N MET A 179 -0.04 11.35 11.09
CA MET A 179 0.28 12.26 12.21
C MET A 179 1.00 11.57 13.38
N LYS A 180 0.97 10.24 13.43
CA LYS A 180 1.44 9.46 14.58
C LYS A 180 2.74 8.71 14.30
N SER A 181 3.61 9.28 13.46
CA SER A 181 4.93 8.74 13.15
C SER A 181 4.86 7.29 12.64
N ILE A 182 5.85 6.48 12.97
CA ILE A 182 5.99 5.09 12.52
C ILE A 182 5.66 4.08 13.62
N SER A 183 5.10 2.95 13.21
CA SER A 183 4.84 1.79 14.06
C SER A 183 5.45 0.53 13.45
N LEU A 184 6.26 -0.18 14.24
CA LEU A 184 6.87 -1.45 13.86
C LEU A 184 6.02 -2.61 14.38
N LEU A 185 5.49 -3.40 13.45
CA LEU A 185 4.70 -4.58 13.70
C LEU A 185 5.50 -5.83 13.36
N ARG A 186 5.18 -6.95 14.01
CA ARG A 186 5.73 -8.27 13.73
C ARG A 186 4.63 -9.28 13.56
N TYR A 187 4.71 -10.04 12.47
CA TYR A 187 3.88 -11.21 12.22
C TYR A 187 4.54 -12.47 12.80
N GLN A 188 3.78 -13.24 13.56
CA GLN A 188 4.19 -14.54 14.07
C GLN A 188 3.38 -15.63 13.37
N GLU A 189 4.04 -16.40 12.49
CA GLU A 189 3.37 -17.41 11.64
C GLU A 189 2.79 -18.56 12.46
N GLU A 190 3.49 -19.00 13.51
CA GLU A 190 3.07 -20.09 14.39
C GLU A 190 1.76 -19.81 15.12
N SER A 191 1.62 -18.60 15.67
CA SER A 191 0.42 -18.17 16.42
C SER A 191 -0.62 -17.49 15.53
N LYS A 192 -0.28 -17.18 14.28
CA LYS A 192 -1.09 -16.37 13.36
C LYS A 192 -1.51 -15.02 13.96
N THR A 193 -0.59 -14.37 14.69
CA THR A 193 -0.87 -13.08 15.34
C THR A 193 -0.01 -11.96 14.76
N LEU A 194 -0.60 -10.76 14.70
CA LEU A 194 0.12 -9.51 14.47
C LEU A 194 0.32 -8.82 15.82
N SER A 195 1.56 -8.43 16.10
CA SER A 195 1.95 -7.80 17.37
C SER A 195 2.66 -6.47 17.11
N LEU A 196 2.32 -5.45 17.90
CA LEU A 196 3.07 -4.19 17.92
C LEU A 196 4.37 -4.41 18.70
N VAL A 197 5.51 -4.23 18.02
CA VAL A 197 6.84 -4.36 18.62
C VAL A 197 7.24 -3.06 19.28
N SER A 198 7.20 -1.97 18.51
CA SER A 198 7.68 -0.66 18.93
C SER A 198 6.97 0.43 18.12
N ARG A 199 6.88 1.63 18.68
CA ARG A 199 6.33 2.80 17.97
C ARG A 199 6.99 4.08 18.46
N ASP A 200 7.11 5.06 17.59
CA ASP A 200 7.48 6.40 18.03
C ASP A 200 6.26 7.09 18.65
N ALA A 201 6.41 7.58 19.88
CA ALA A 201 5.35 8.28 20.59
C ALA A 201 5.23 9.75 20.18
N LYS A 202 6.27 10.30 19.52
CA LYS A 202 6.28 11.69 19.09
C LYS A 202 5.37 11.86 17.87
N PRO A 203 4.55 12.92 17.83
CA PRO A 203 3.81 13.24 16.61
C PRO A 203 4.82 13.61 15.51
N LEU A 204 4.66 12.99 14.35
CA LEU A 204 5.47 13.27 13.17
C LEU A 204 4.58 13.07 11.94
N GLU A 205 4.57 14.09 11.06
CA GLU A 205 3.88 14.02 9.78
C GLU A 205 4.78 13.32 8.76
N VAL A 206 4.59 12.00 8.63
CA VAL A 206 5.43 11.14 7.78
C VAL A 206 4.95 11.22 6.34
N TYR A 207 5.88 11.43 5.41
CA TYR A 207 5.64 11.41 3.96
C TYR A 207 5.95 10.06 3.34
N SER A 208 7.11 9.49 3.69
CA SER A 208 7.49 8.17 3.20
C SER A 208 8.37 7.44 4.20
N VAL A 209 8.37 6.11 4.10
CA VAL A 209 9.23 5.24 4.89
C VAL A 209 9.96 4.24 4.02
N ASP A 210 11.19 3.91 4.40
CA ASP A 210 11.97 2.82 3.82
C ASP A 210 12.82 2.11 4.89
N PHE A 211 13.48 1.03 4.50
CA PHE A 211 14.53 0.43 5.30
C PHE A 211 15.90 1.04 4.96
N MET A 212 16.83 0.88 5.89
CA MET A 212 18.24 1.12 5.68
C MET A 212 18.98 -0.10 6.19
N VAL A 213 19.49 -0.91 5.28
CA VAL A 213 20.18 -2.16 5.62
C VAL A 213 21.68 -1.92 5.62
N ASP A 214 22.30 -2.00 6.79
CA ASP A 214 23.76 -1.92 6.95
C ASP A 214 24.28 -3.20 7.62
N ASN A 215 24.76 -4.16 6.82
CA ASN A 215 25.28 -5.43 7.28
C ASN A 215 24.28 -6.18 8.20
N ALA A 216 24.55 -6.18 9.51
CA ALA A 216 23.72 -6.81 10.53
C ALA A 216 22.68 -5.85 11.16
N GLN A 217 22.70 -4.57 10.80
CA GLN A 217 21.84 -3.53 11.32
C GLN A 217 20.69 -3.21 10.35
N LEU A 218 19.52 -2.95 10.92
CA LEU A 218 18.33 -2.52 10.21
C LEU A 218 17.87 -1.18 10.79
N GLY A 219 17.96 -0.14 9.97
CA GLY A 219 17.37 1.16 10.22
C GLY A 219 16.02 1.31 9.51
N PHE A 220 15.21 2.22 10.02
CA PHE A 220 13.95 2.68 9.41
C PHE A 220 14.15 4.12 8.98
N LEU A 221 14.23 4.35 7.67
CA LEU A 221 14.35 5.68 7.10
C LEU A 221 12.97 6.31 7.00
N VAL A 222 12.82 7.54 7.47
CA VAL A 222 11.55 8.27 7.52
C VAL A 222 11.77 9.66 6.93
N SER A 223 10.94 10.04 5.96
CA SER A 223 10.85 11.42 5.47
C SER A 223 9.68 12.13 6.14
N ASP A 224 9.88 13.37 6.57
CA ASP A 224 8.84 14.21 7.17
C ASP A 224 8.44 15.41 6.29
N ARG A 225 7.37 16.10 6.68
CA ARG A 225 6.89 17.35 6.05
C ARG A 225 7.94 18.47 6.06
N ASP A 226 8.75 18.51 7.10
CA ASP A 226 9.80 19.53 7.31
C ASP A 226 11.08 19.24 6.50
N ARG A 227 11.01 18.29 5.55
CA ARG A 227 12.10 17.95 4.60
C ARG A 227 13.33 17.40 5.32
N ASN A 228 13.09 16.58 6.32
CA ASN A 228 14.10 15.84 7.04
C ASN A 228 14.02 14.36 6.68
N LEU A 229 15.18 13.75 6.61
CA LEU A 229 15.37 12.31 6.64
C LEU A 229 15.82 11.92 8.05
N MET A 230 15.06 11.06 8.71
CA MET A 230 15.39 10.51 10.02
C MET A 230 15.64 9.02 9.87
N VAL A 231 16.70 8.52 10.49
CA VAL A 231 16.92 7.08 10.62
C VAL A 231 16.52 6.70 12.03
N TYR A 232 15.58 5.78 12.14
CA TYR A 232 15.17 5.16 13.38
C TYR A 232 15.77 3.75 13.51
N MET A 233 16.02 3.28 14.72
CA MET A 233 16.49 1.92 14.98
C MET A 233 15.72 1.30 16.13
N TYR A 234 15.44 0.00 16.02
CA TYR A 234 14.89 -0.79 17.12
C TYR A 234 16.04 -1.43 17.91
N LEU A 235 16.32 -0.91 19.10
CA LEU A 235 17.36 -1.40 20.02
C LEU A 235 16.71 -1.88 21.32
N PRO A 236 16.40 -3.19 21.45
CA PRO A 236 15.71 -3.72 22.64
C PRO A 236 16.54 -3.58 23.92
N GLU A 237 17.87 -3.52 23.81
CA GLU A 237 18.81 -3.38 24.92
C GLU A 237 19.08 -1.91 25.34
N GLY A 238 18.47 -0.93 24.66
CA GLY A 238 18.66 0.49 24.96
C GLY A 238 18.04 0.94 26.29
N GLU A 239 18.63 1.97 26.90
CA GLU A 239 18.23 2.50 28.23
C GLU A 239 16.76 2.99 28.31
N PHE A 240 16.14 3.26 27.15
CA PHE A 240 14.71 3.57 27.06
C PHE A 240 13.90 2.31 26.72
N TRP A 241 13.50 1.56 27.76
CA TRP A 241 12.44 0.55 27.80
C TRP A 241 11.82 0.16 26.44
N GLY A 242 12.56 -0.59 25.60
CA GLY A 242 12.14 -1.50 24.52
C GLY A 242 11.01 -1.15 23.54
N HIS A 243 10.34 -0.01 23.65
CA HIS A 243 9.02 0.26 23.05
C HIS A 243 9.00 1.50 22.17
N ALA A 244 10.08 2.29 22.16
CA ALA A 244 10.25 3.44 21.30
C ALA A 244 11.51 3.28 20.43
N PRO A 245 11.42 3.46 19.10
CA PRO A 245 12.61 3.45 18.26
C PRO A 245 13.44 4.70 18.53
N ALA A 246 14.77 4.53 18.62
CA ALA A 246 15.69 5.66 18.75
C ALA A 246 15.92 6.27 17.36
N ALA A 247 16.01 7.59 17.25
CA ALA A 247 16.34 8.30 16.01
C ALA A 247 17.81 8.76 16.03
N PRO A 248 18.80 7.91 15.70
CA PRO A 248 20.21 8.24 15.77
C PRO A 248 20.69 9.32 14.79
N GLY A 249 19.95 9.61 13.72
CA GLY A 249 20.36 10.62 12.72
C GLY A 249 19.18 11.38 12.13
N ARG A 250 19.36 12.70 11.95
CA ARG A 250 18.44 13.60 11.25
C ARG A 250 19.24 14.44 10.25
N PHE A 251 18.86 14.36 8.98
CA PHE A 251 19.52 15.07 7.89
C PHE A 251 18.49 15.90 7.11
N PRO A 252 18.68 17.23 6.96
CA PRO A 252 17.82 18.03 6.10
C PRO A 252 18.11 17.69 4.63
N CYS A 253 17.08 17.37 3.86
CA CYS A 253 17.21 16.95 2.45
C CYS A 253 16.69 18.00 1.45
N GLY A 254 16.10 19.11 1.92
CA GLY A 254 15.73 20.27 1.11
C GLY A 254 14.39 20.15 0.34
N CYS A 255 13.86 18.94 0.17
CA CYS A 255 12.54 18.65 -0.41
C CYS A 255 11.87 17.44 0.28
N PRO A 256 10.53 17.36 0.38
CA PRO A 256 9.85 16.15 0.83
C PRO A 256 10.14 14.96 -0.10
N ARG A 257 10.34 13.76 0.47
CA ARG A 257 10.52 12.53 -0.31
C ARG A 257 9.25 11.68 -0.21
N GLU A 258 8.65 11.39 -1.37
CA GLU A 258 7.46 10.55 -1.48
C GLU A 258 7.81 9.11 -1.90
N HIS A 259 8.94 8.94 -2.59
CA HIS A 259 9.47 7.65 -3.01
C HIS A 259 10.92 7.50 -2.56
N ILE A 260 11.20 6.35 -1.96
CA ILE A 260 12.54 5.87 -1.63
C ILE A 260 12.62 4.46 -2.23
N LEU A 261 13.76 4.16 -2.86
CA LEU A 261 14.04 2.88 -3.49
C LEU A 261 15.40 2.40 -2.98
N GLU A 262 15.49 1.12 -2.65
CA GLU A 262 16.75 0.46 -2.30
C GLU A 262 17.34 -0.22 -3.54
N ASP A 263 18.58 0.12 -3.87
CA ASP A 263 19.41 -0.64 -4.82
C ASP A 263 20.59 -1.27 -4.05
N PRO A 264 20.89 -2.56 -4.25
CA PRO A 264 22.07 -3.17 -3.65
C PRO A 264 23.33 -2.49 -4.18
N VAL A 265 24.20 -2.02 -3.28
CA VAL A 265 25.47 -1.39 -3.65
C VAL A 265 26.38 -2.45 -4.29
N PRO A 266 26.78 -2.30 -5.56
CA PRO A 266 27.67 -3.26 -6.21
C PRO A 266 29.04 -3.28 -5.50
N GLY A 267 29.42 -4.42 -4.90
CA GLY A 267 30.74 -4.62 -4.29
C GLY A 267 30.80 -4.64 -2.76
N GLY A 268 29.67 -4.67 -2.06
CA GLY A 268 29.63 -5.04 -0.63
C GLY A 268 29.83 -6.54 -0.46
N HIS A 269 30.99 -6.95 0.04
CA HIS A 269 31.29 -8.33 0.43
C HIS A 269 30.64 -8.69 1.76
#